data_AF-A0A672LL71-F1
#
_entry.id   AF-A0A672LL71-F1
#
_cell.length_a   1.000
_cell.length_b   1.000
_cell.length_c   1.000
_cell.angle_alpha   90.00
_cell.angle_beta   90.00
_cell.angle_gamma   90.00
#
_symmetry.space_group_name_H-M   'P 1'
#
loop_
_entity.id
_entity.type
_entity.pdbx_description
1 polymer ?
#
loop_
_entity_poly.entity_id
_entity_poly.type
_entity_poly.pdbx_seq_one_letter_code
_entity_poly.pdbx_strand_id
1 'polypeptide(L)'
;MPAVHHKLLLEEALQDSPQTRSLLSVFEEDAGTLTNYTNQLLQSMQRVFGAQNEMALATEQLSKQLLDYEKQNFALAKGEEEVINTLQHFAKSVEELNSLHSELATQYADKMVFPMVQFREKDLTEISTLKEIFGIASDEHEAAMVKYSRLPKKRENEKIKAEVVREVAYCRRKQHQAAMQYYCALNALQYRKRAAVLEPMLGYTHAQINVFKKGMELVSKKMDSFLSSVSSMNQR
;
A
#
# COMPACT_ATOMS: atom_id res chain seq x y z
N MET A 1 10.11 -0.91 -25.04
CA MET A 1 9.36 -1.74 -24.07
C MET A 1 9.46 -3.19 -24.49
N PRO A 2 9.96 -4.12 -23.66
CA PRO A 2 9.71 -5.55 -23.81
C PRO A 2 8.78 -6.00 -22.65
N ALA A 3 7.51 -6.36 -22.88
CA ALA A 3 6.95 -7.60 -23.42
C ALA A 3 6.30 -8.43 -22.29
N VAL A 4 4.95 -8.36 -22.20
CA VAL A 4 4.16 -9.29 -21.37
C VAL A 4 4.15 -10.62 -22.12
N HIS A 5 5.20 -11.43 -21.94
CA HIS A 5 5.40 -12.62 -22.77
C HIS A 5 4.47 -13.79 -22.44
N HIS A 6 3.77 -13.74 -21.30
CA HIS A 6 2.79 -14.75 -20.93
C HIS A 6 1.51 -14.07 -20.44
N LYS A 7 0.38 -14.47 -21.03
CA LYS A 7 -0.97 -14.05 -20.68
C LYS A 7 -1.80 -15.32 -20.54
N LEU A 8 -2.67 -15.38 -19.53
CA LEU A 8 -3.67 -16.44 -19.46
C LEU A 8 -4.71 -16.23 -20.56
N LEU A 9 -4.81 -17.18 -21.48
CA LEU A 9 -5.76 -17.12 -22.59
C LEU A 9 -7.17 -17.43 -22.06
N LEU A 10 -8.10 -16.53 -22.35
CA LEU A 10 -9.48 -16.67 -21.90
C LEU A 10 -10.22 -17.75 -22.70
N GLU A 11 -9.92 -17.90 -23.99
CA GLU A 11 -10.49 -18.97 -24.82
C GLU A 11 -10.15 -20.38 -24.32
N GLU A 12 -9.03 -20.57 -23.60
CA GLU A 12 -8.62 -21.87 -23.07
C GLU A 12 -9.31 -22.22 -21.73
N ALA A 13 -9.97 -21.26 -21.09
CA ALA A 13 -10.56 -21.44 -19.76
C ALA A 13 -11.65 -22.52 -19.73
N LEU A 14 -12.36 -22.75 -20.85
CA LEU A 14 -13.39 -23.81 -20.93
C LEU A 14 -12.79 -25.21 -21.16
N GLN A 15 -11.64 -25.27 -21.84
CA GLN A 15 -10.95 -26.53 -22.09
C GLN A 15 -10.33 -27.09 -20.82
N ASP A 16 -9.92 -26.19 -19.91
CA ASP A 16 -9.36 -26.53 -18.60
C ASP A 16 -8.20 -27.54 -18.69
N SER A 17 -7.32 -27.34 -19.67
CA SER A 17 -6.25 -28.29 -19.96
C SER A 17 -5.19 -28.33 -18.85
N PRO A 18 -4.48 -29.46 -18.66
CA PRO A 18 -3.36 -29.53 -17.73
C PRO A 18 -2.28 -28.47 -18.03
N GLN A 19 -2.07 -28.14 -19.30
CA GLN A 19 -1.14 -27.09 -19.71
C GLN A 19 -1.60 -25.71 -19.24
N THR A 20 -2.89 -25.37 -19.43
CA THR A 20 -3.48 -24.11 -18.95
C THR A 20 -3.42 -24.03 -17.42
N ARG A 21 -3.68 -25.13 -16.71
CA ARG A 21 -3.56 -25.23 -15.24
C ARG A 21 -2.12 -25.06 -14.76
N SER A 22 -1.15 -25.61 -15.48
CA SER A 22 0.27 -25.43 -15.16
C SER A 22 0.74 -23.99 -15.39
N LEU A 23 0.21 -23.30 -16.41
CA LEU A 23 0.51 -21.87 -16.58
C LEU A 23 -0.17 -21.04 -15.48
N LEU A 24 -1.42 -21.36 -15.15
CA LEU A 24 -2.15 -20.72 -14.05
C LEU A 24 -1.37 -20.81 -12.74
N SER A 25 -0.83 -21.98 -12.38
CA SER A 25 -0.07 -22.13 -11.14
C SER A 25 1.16 -21.23 -11.07
N VAL A 26 1.82 -20.95 -12.21
CA VAL A 26 2.94 -20.00 -12.28
C VAL A 26 2.46 -18.56 -11.98
N PHE A 27 1.29 -18.17 -12.52
CA PHE A 27 0.69 -16.87 -12.19
C PHE A 27 0.29 -16.78 -10.71
N GLU A 28 -0.22 -17.86 -10.13
CA GLU A 28 -0.56 -17.92 -8.70
C GLU A 28 0.69 -17.79 -7.81
N GLU A 29 1.80 -18.42 -8.20
CA GLU A 29 3.08 -18.31 -7.50
C GLU A 29 3.65 -16.89 -7.54
N ASP A 30 3.62 -16.22 -8.71
CA ASP A 30 4.01 -14.82 -8.86
C ASP A 30 3.12 -13.90 -8.00
N ALA A 31 1.80 -14.13 -8.00
CA ALA A 31 0.87 -13.37 -7.18
C ALA A 31 1.13 -13.55 -5.67
N GLY A 32 1.43 -14.78 -5.23
CA GLY A 32 1.81 -15.08 -3.86
C GLY A 32 3.12 -14.39 -3.45
N THR A 33 4.13 -14.45 -4.31
CA THR A 33 5.42 -13.77 -4.12
C THR A 33 5.25 -12.26 -4.03
N LEU A 34 4.47 -11.67 -4.93
CA LEU A 34 4.14 -10.25 -4.94
C LEU A 34 3.40 -9.83 -3.66
N THR A 35 2.46 -10.64 -3.18
CA THR A 35 1.74 -10.39 -1.93
C THR A 35 2.71 -10.35 -0.75
N ASN A 36 3.61 -11.31 -0.65
CA ASN A 36 4.61 -11.35 0.44
C ASN A 36 5.56 -10.15 0.38
N TYR A 37 6.04 -9.79 -0.80
CA TYR A 37 6.91 -8.63 -0.99
C TYR A 37 6.21 -7.32 -0.61
N THR A 38 4.98 -7.11 -1.10
CA THR A 38 4.22 -5.88 -0.82
C THR A 38 3.83 -5.76 0.65
N ASN A 39 3.66 -6.87 1.38
CA ASN A 39 3.49 -6.86 2.84
C ASN A 39 4.71 -6.23 3.53
N GLN A 40 5.92 -6.68 3.19
CA GLN A 40 7.16 -6.19 3.78
C GLN A 40 7.45 -4.74 3.38
N LEU A 41 7.18 -4.40 2.11
CA LEU A 41 7.34 -3.05 1.61
C LEU A 41 6.39 -2.08 2.32
N LEU A 42 5.12 -2.46 2.51
CA LEU A 42 4.15 -1.64 3.24
C LEU A 42 4.59 -1.40 4.68
N GLN A 43 5.07 -2.44 5.39
CA GLN A 43 5.58 -2.28 6.76
C GLN A 43 6.76 -1.30 6.81
N SER A 44 7.66 -1.35 5.83
CA SER A 44 8.78 -0.43 5.71
C SER A 44 8.31 1.00 5.45
N MET A 45 7.35 1.20 4.55
CA MET A 45 6.74 2.50 4.27
C MET A 45 6.00 3.08 5.48
N GLN A 46 5.24 2.24 6.21
CA GLN A 46 4.55 2.64 7.44
C GLN A 46 5.54 3.05 8.53
N ARG A 47 6.68 2.37 8.64
CA ARG A 47 7.75 2.75 9.58
C ARG A 47 8.36 4.10 9.22
N VAL A 48 8.61 4.38 7.94
CA VAL A 48 9.10 5.68 7.46
C VAL A 48 8.07 6.78 7.76
N PHE A 49 6.81 6.55 7.42
CA PHE A 49 5.71 7.47 7.74
C PHE A 49 5.61 7.73 9.25
N GLY A 50 5.62 6.68 10.06
CA GLY A 50 5.54 6.78 11.53
C GLY A 50 6.69 7.61 12.11
N ALA A 51 7.92 7.37 11.66
CA ALA A 51 9.07 8.17 12.09
C ALA A 51 8.94 9.65 11.70
N GLN A 52 8.46 9.93 10.49
CA GLN A 52 8.26 11.30 10.02
C GLN A 52 7.13 12.02 10.79
N ASN A 53 6.06 11.30 11.13
CA ASN A 53 4.98 11.81 11.96
C ASN A 53 5.46 12.09 13.39
N GLU A 54 6.25 11.20 13.96
CA GLU A 54 6.82 11.39 15.31
C GLU A 54 7.77 12.59 15.36
N MET A 55 8.55 12.83 14.29
CA MET A 55 9.37 14.04 14.16
C MET A 55 8.53 15.32 14.16
N ALA A 56 7.36 15.30 13.50
CA ALA A 56 6.43 16.42 13.57
C ALA A 56 5.95 16.64 15.02
N LEU A 57 5.46 15.61 15.71
CA LEU A 57 5.01 15.75 17.10
C LEU A 57 6.12 16.22 18.05
N ALA A 58 7.33 15.69 17.90
CA ALA A 58 8.48 16.08 18.72
C ALA A 58 8.87 17.55 18.52
N THR A 59 8.84 18.04 17.28
CA THR A 59 9.16 19.44 16.97
C THR A 59 8.06 20.40 17.43
N GLU A 60 6.79 20.01 17.35
CA GLU A 60 5.68 20.78 17.93
C GLU A 60 5.87 20.93 19.44
N GLN A 61 6.13 19.82 20.14
CA GLN A 61 6.36 19.82 21.58
C GLN A 61 7.59 20.64 21.98
N LEU A 62 8.67 20.59 21.20
CA LEU A 62 9.86 21.42 21.43
C LEU A 62 9.52 22.92 21.34
N SER A 63 8.81 23.35 20.29
CA SER A 63 8.39 24.75 20.15
C SER A 63 7.57 25.23 21.35
N LYS A 64 6.59 24.41 21.77
CA LYS A 64 5.77 24.70 22.94
C LYS A 64 6.60 24.83 24.22
N GLN A 65 7.56 23.92 24.43
CA GLN A 65 8.40 23.94 25.62
C GLN A 65 9.30 25.19 25.68
N LEU A 66 9.77 25.69 24.53
CA LEU A 66 10.54 26.94 24.45
C LEU A 66 9.70 28.15 24.89
N LEU A 67 8.42 28.20 24.48
CA LEU A 67 7.49 29.26 24.90
C LEU A 67 7.10 29.16 26.38
N ASP A 68 7.04 27.94 26.94
CA ASP A 68 6.67 27.75 28.35
C ASP A 68 7.74 28.27 29.34
N TYR A 69 8.93 28.67 28.87
CA TYR A 69 9.98 29.30 29.70
C TYR A 69 9.50 30.60 30.34
N GLU A 70 8.81 31.47 29.58
CA GLU A 70 8.33 32.78 30.07
C GLU A 70 7.29 32.64 31.19
N LYS A 71 6.65 31.48 31.28
CA LYS A 71 5.61 31.16 32.28
C LYS A 71 6.22 30.64 33.59
N GLN A 72 7.51 30.32 33.61
CA GLN A 72 8.18 29.82 34.80
C GLN A 72 8.47 30.95 35.77
N ASN A 73 8.16 30.72 37.05
CA ASN A 73 8.44 31.68 38.11
C ASN A 73 9.80 31.38 38.77
N PHE A 74 10.88 31.83 38.14
CA PHE A 74 12.23 31.67 38.67
C PHE A 74 12.47 32.67 39.82
N ALA A 75 12.78 32.13 41.01
CA ALA A 75 13.02 32.95 42.21
C ALA A 75 14.20 33.94 42.08
N LEU A 76 15.14 33.68 41.17
CA LEU A 76 16.36 34.46 40.97
C LEU A 76 16.43 35.18 39.62
N ALA A 77 15.52 34.89 38.67
CA ALA A 77 15.64 35.34 37.27
C ALA A 77 14.76 36.55 36.92
N LYS A 78 14.54 37.46 37.87
CA LYS A 78 13.82 38.72 37.57
C LYS A 78 14.67 39.56 36.61
N GLY A 79 14.29 39.61 35.32
CA GLY A 79 14.91 40.46 34.31
C GLY A 79 15.52 39.77 33.09
N GLU A 80 15.31 38.46 32.87
CA GLU A 80 15.84 37.73 31.70
C GLU A 80 15.02 37.93 30.41
N GLU A 81 14.65 39.17 30.09
CA GLU A 81 13.82 39.50 28.93
C GLU A 81 14.51 39.15 27.60
N GLU A 82 15.85 39.27 27.54
CA GLU A 82 16.65 38.87 26.37
C GLU A 82 16.61 37.36 26.11
N VAL A 83 16.64 36.53 27.16
CA VAL A 83 16.53 35.07 27.04
C VAL A 83 15.14 34.69 26.56
N ILE A 84 14.10 35.28 27.16
CA ILE A 84 12.70 35.06 26.77
C ILE A 84 12.51 35.40 25.28
N ASN A 85 12.93 36.58 24.84
CA ASN A 85 12.81 37.01 23.45
C ASN A 85 13.56 36.06 22.49
N THR A 86 14.76 35.61 22.88
CA THR A 86 15.55 34.67 22.10
C THR A 86 14.87 33.30 21.98
N LEU A 87 14.31 32.78 23.07
CA LEU A 87 13.56 31.52 23.08
C LEU A 87 12.27 31.60 22.25
N GLN A 88 11.56 32.73 22.29
CA GLN A 88 10.41 32.98 21.42
C GLN A 88 10.81 32.96 19.93
N HIS A 89 11.95 33.54 19.57
CA HIS A 89 12.47 33.45 18.19
C HIS A 89 12.82 32.01 17.80
N PHE A 90 13.48 31.24 18.66
CA PHE A 90 13.72 29.81 18.42
C PHE A 90 12.43 29.02 18.25
N ALA A 91 11.43 29.25 19.11
CA ALA A 91 10.14 28.58 19.03
C ALA A 91 9.48 28.79 17.65
N LYS A 92 9.51 30.03 17.14
CA LYS A 92 9.00 30.36 15.81
C LYS A 92 9.75 29.62 14.70
N SER A 93 11.08 29.54 14.76
CA SER A 93 11.86 28.78 13.78
C SER A 93 11.56 27.28 13.83
N VAL A 94 11.40 26.72 15.04
CA VAL A 94 11.00 25.31 15.23
C VAL A 94 9.58 25.05 14.71
N GLU A 95 8.65 26.00 14.86
CA GLU A 95 7.29 25.92 14.31
C GLU A 95 7.28 25.95 12.77
N GLU A 96 8.11 26.79 12.16
CA GLU A 96 8.30 26.80 10.71
C GLU A 96 8.87 25.46 10.20
N LEU A 97 9.81 24.84 10.93
CA LEU A 97 10.33 23.49 10.63
C LEU A 97 9.29 22.39 10.85
N ASN A 98 8.52 22.45 11.94
CA ASN A 98 7.42 21.54 12.21
C ASN A 98 6.42 21.51 11.05
N SER A 99 6.08 22.68 10.51
CA SER A 99 5.16 22.79 9.37
C SER A 99 5.64 21.98 8.15
N LEU A 100 6.96 21.99 7.89
CA LEU A 100 7.56 21.18 6.82
C LEU A 100 7.48 19.68 7.13
N HIS A 101 7.73 19.27 8.37
CA HIS A 101 7.62 17.88 8.78
C HIS A 101 6.18 17.35 8.73
N SER A 102 5.21 18.15 9.13
CA SER A 102 3.78 17.85 9.07
C SER A 102 3.28 17.74 7.63
N GLU A 103 3.71 18.64 6.74
CA GLU A 103 3.43 18.54 5.31
C GLU A 103 4.03 17.27 4.72
N LEU A 104 5.29 16.95 5.04
CA LEU A 104 5.96 15.74 4.55
C LEU A 104 5.26 14.45 5.04
N ALA A 105 4.87 14.40 6.32
CA ALA A 105 4.12 13.27 6.88
C ALA A 105 2.80 13.05 6.13
N THR A 106 2.08 14.13 5.83
CA THR A 106 0.85 14.08 5.02
C THR A 106 1.12 13.54 3.62
N GLN A 107 2.18 14.02 2.95
CA GLN A 107 2.56 13.50 1.62
C GLN A 107 2.93 12.02 1.66
N TYR A 108 3.61 11.54 2.71
CA TYR A 108 3.90 10.11 2.88
C TYR A 108 2.65 9.27 3.07
N ALA A 109 1.69 9.75 3.88
CA ALA A 109 0.41 9.08 4.04
C ALA A 109 -0.31 8.95 2.69
N ASP A 110 -0.47 10.07 1.96
CA ASP A 110 -1.31 10.14 0.76
C ASP A 110 -0.66 9.54 -0.48
N LYS A 111 0.65 9.73 -0.66
CA LYS A 111 1.35 9.45 -1.92
C LYS A 111 2.22 8.21 -1.85
N MET A 112 2.46 7.64 -0.66
CA MET A 112 3.27 6.44 -0.48
C MET A 112 2.48 5.32 0.22
N VAL A 113 1.97 5.56 1.42
CA VAL A 113 1.31 4.51 2.22
C VAL A 113 -0.06 4.16 1.63
N PHE A 114 -0.90 5.16 1.35
CA PHE A 114 -2.27 4.95 0.90
C PHE A 114 -2.38 4.15 -0.42
N PRO A 115 -1.61 4.46 -1.49
CA PRO A 115 -1.69 3.68 -2.72
C PRO A 115 -1.26 2.22 -2.51
N MET A 116 -0.25 1.96 -1.66
CA MET A 116 0.18 0.60 -1.33
C MET A 116 -0.89 -0.16 -0.52
N VAL A 117 -1.55 0.51 0.43
CA VAL A 117 -2.69 -0.07 1.16
C VAL A 117 -3.84 -0.40 0.20
N GLN A 118 -4.22 0.53 -0.68
CA GLN A 118 -5.27 0.29 -1.66
C GLN A 118 -4.96 -0.90 -2.58
N PHE A 119 -3.72 -0.99 -3.07
CA PHE A 119 -3.31 -2.11 -3.90
C PHE A 119 -3.48 -3.45 -3.19
N ARG A 120 -3.08 -3.53 -1.92
CA ARG A 120 -3.22 -4.77 -1.14
C ARG A 120 -4.68 -5.08 -0.82
N GLU A 121 -5.43 -4.11 -0.31
CA GLU A 121 -6.79 -4.33 0.17
C GLU A 121 -7.80 -4.54 -0.95
N LYS A 122 -7.58 -3.95 -2.13
CA LYS A 122 -8.46 -4.11 -3.28
C LYS A 122 -7.95 -5.15 -4.25
N ASP A 123 -6.80 -4.92 -4.87
CA ASP A 123 -6.33 -5.74 -5.98
C ASP A 123 -5.91 -7.14 -5.51
N LEU A 124 -5.11 -7.26 -4.45
CA LEU A 124 -4.66 -8.58 -3.97
C LEU A 124 -5.79 -9.37 -3.29
N THR A 125 -6.67 -8.69 -2.53
CA THR A 125 -7.86 -9.33 -1.96
C THR A 125 -8.82 -9.84 -3.04
N GLU A 126 -9.03 -9.08 -4.12
CA GLU A 126 -9.82 -9.52 -5.28
C GLU A 126 -9.24 -10.80 -5.89
N ILE A 127 -7.91 -10.86 -6.09
CA ILE A 127 -7.23 -12.05 -6.60
C ILE A 127 -7.44 -13.25 -5.69
N SER A 128 -7.29 -13.08 -4.37
CA SER A 128 -7.50 -14.15 -3.39
C SER A 128 -8.95 -14.65 -3.40
N THR A 129 -9.92 -13.74 -3.49
CA THR A 129 -11.36 -14.06 -3.50
C THR A 129 -11.73 -14.82 -4.77
N LEU A 130 -11.26 -14.36 -5.93
CA LEU A 130 -11.52 -15.03 -7.21
C LEU A 130 -10.87 -16.40 -7.28
N LYS A 131 -9.68 -16.57 -6.68
CA LYS A 131 -9.02 -17.88 -6.54
C LYS A 131 -9.90 -18.86 -5.77
N GLU A 132 -10.43 -18.44 -4.62
CA GLU A 132 -11.29 -19.27 -3.78
C GLU A 132 -12.59 -19.65 -4.50
N ILE A 133 -13.26 -18.67 -5.13
CA ILE A 133 -14.47 -18.91 -5.93
C ILE A 133 -14.21 -19.92 -7.06
N PHE A 134 -13.08 -19.78 -7.75
CA PHE A 134 -12.70 -20.69 -8.82
C PHE A 134 -12.36 -22.10 -8.32
N GLY A 135 -11.70 -22.21 -7.17
CA GLY A 135 -11.45 -23.49 -6.49
C GLY A 135 -12.74 -24.21 -6.16
N ILE A 136 -13.66 -23.55 -5.45
CA ILE A 136 -14.97 -24.11 -5.08
C ILE A 136 -15.75 -24.55 -6.34
N ALA A 137 -15.79 -23.72 -7.37
CA ALA A 137 -16.50 -24.06 -8.61
C ALA A 137 -15.84 -25.23 -9.36
N SER A 138 -14.52 -25.40 -9.26
CA SER A 138 -13.80 -26.55 -9.81
C SER A 138 -14.13 -27.83 -9.05
N ASP A 139 -14.13 -27.80 -7.71
CA ASP A 139 -14.45 -28.95 -6.86
C ASP A 139 -15.91 -29.41 -7.06
N GLU A 140 -16.85 -28.46 -7.16
CA GLU A 140 -18.26 -28.76 -7.45
C GLU A 140 -18.44 -29.43 -8.82
N HIS A 141 -17.72 -28.96 -9.84
CA HIS A 141 -17.76 -29.57 -11.17
C HIS A 141 -17.14 -30.97 -11.16
N GLU A 142 -16.03 -31.19 -10.46
CA GLU A 142 -15.44 -32.52 -10.30
C GLU A 142 -16.42 -33.49 -9.62
N ALA A 143 -17.07 -33.06 -8.54
CA ALA A 143 -18.08 -33.87 -7.85
C ALA A 143 -19.26 -34.24 -8.77
N ALA A 144 -19.76 -33.29 -9.56
CA ALA A 144 -20.83 -33.54 -10.54
C ALA A 144 -20.37 -34.53 -11.63
N MET A 145 -19.14 -34.41 -12.11
CA MET A 145 -18.56 -35.32 -13.10
C MET A 145 -18.37 -36.74 -12.55
N VAL A 146 -17.96 -36.88 -11.29
CA VAL A 146 -17.88 -38.18 -10.59
C VAL A 146 -19.27 -38.81 -10.52
N LYS A 147 -20.31 -38.05 -10.14
CA LYS A 147 -21.70 -38.53 -10.10
C LYS A 147 -22.18 -38.98 -11.48
N TYR A 148 -21.90 -38.20 -12.53
CA TYR A 148 -22.21 -38.54 -13.92
C TYR A 148 -21.51 -39.82 -14.39
N SER A 149 -20.22 -39.98 -14.09
CA SER A 149 -19.44 -41.16 -14.49
C SER A 149 -19.95 -42.49 -13.92
N ARG A 150 -20.67 -42.42 -12.79
CA ARG A 150 -21.22 -43.58 -12.06
C ARG A 150 -22.64 -43.98 -12.51
N LEU A 151 -23.21 -43.31 -13.51
CA LEU A 151 -24.54 -43.65 -14.03
C LEU A 151 -24.58 -45.10 -14.59
N PRO A 152 -25.61 -45.90 -14.26
CA PRO A 152 -25.67 -47.31 -14.66
C PRO A 152 -26.02 -47.48 -16.14
N LYS A 153 -25.16 -48.14 -16.91
CA LYS A 153 -25.36 -48.39 -18.36
C LYS A 153 -26.46 -49.43 -18.69
N LYS A 154 -26.78 -50.32 -17.74
CA LYS A 154 -27.69 -51.47 -17.99
C LYS A 154 -29.15 -51.22 -17.57
N ARG A 155 -29.40 -50.23 -16.70
CA ARG A 155 -30.74 -49.85 -16.21
C ARG A 155 -30.79 -48.33 -16.09
N GLU A 156 -30.93 -47.67 -17.23
CA GLU A 156 -30.98 -46.21 -17.29
C GLU A 156 -32.33 -45.70 -16.77
N ASN A 157 -32.29 -44.80 -15.79
CA ASN A 157 -33.43 -44.00 -15.38
C ASN A 157 -33.29 -42.63 -16.05
N GLU A 158 -34.10 -42.38 -17.08
CA GLU A 158 -34.04 -41.15 -17.88
C GLU A 158 -34.18 -39.88 -17.04
N LYS A 159 -35.01 -39.91 -15.99
CA LYS A 159 -35.19 -38.76 -15.10
C LYS A 159 -33.91 -38.45 -14.32
N ILE A 160 -33.27 -39.47 -13.76
CA ILE A 160 -32.02 -39.33 -13.00
C ILE A 160 -30.89 -38.89 -13.94
N LYS A 161 -30.79 -39.50 -15.12
CA LYS A 161 -29.81 -39.14 -16.15
C LYS A 161 -29.94 -37.67 -16.55
N ALA A 162 -31.16 -37.21 -16.86
CA ALA A 162 -31.42 -35.82 -17.23
C ALA A 162 -31.12 -34.83 -16.08
N GLU A 163 -31.31 -35.22 -14.82
CA GLU A 163 -30.95 -34.42 -13.65
C GLU A 163 -29.43 -34.26 -13.52
N VAL A 164 -28.68 -35.37 -13.57
CA VAL A 164 -27.22 -35.36 -13.45
C VAL A 164 -26.56 -34.63 -14.63
N VAL A 165 -27.07 -34.78 -15.84
CA VAL A 165 -26.59 -34.02 -17.01
C VAL A 165 -26.80 -32.52 -16.84
N ARG A 166 -27.95 -32.10 -16.29
CA ARG A 166 -28.22 -30.68 -16.00
C ARG A 166 -27.30 -30.14 -14.91
N GLU A 167 -27.04 -30.92 -13.87
CA GLU A 167 -26.11 -30.58 -12.79
C GLU A 167 -24.69 -30.37 -13.32
N VAL A 168 -24.17 -31.30 -14.13
CA VAL A 168 -22.84 -31.15 -14.79
C VAL A 168 -22.79 -29.90 -15.65
N ALA A 169 -23.81 -29.67 -16.48
CA ALA A 169 -23.85 -28.49 -17.35
C ALA A 169 -23.85 -27.18 -16.54
N TYR A 170 -24.56 -27.15 -15.41
CA TYR A 170 -24.60 -26.01 -14.50
C TYR A 170 -23.23 -25.77 -13.84
N CYS A 171 -22.64 -26.78 -13.21
CA CYS A 171 -21.34 -26.66 -12.55
C CYS A 171 -20.23 -26.30 -13.54
N ARG A 172 -20.24 -26.87 -14.75
CA ARG A 172 -19.28 -26.52 -15.81
C ARG A 172 -19.39 -25.06 -16.22
N ARG A 173 -20.61 -24.52 -16.33
CA ARG A 173 -20.83 -23.10 -16.63
C ARG A 173 -20.30 -22.21 -15.51
N LYS A 174 -20.58 -22.56 -14.25
CA LYS A 174 -20.09 -21.84 -13.07
C LYS A 174 -18.56 -21.82 -13.01
N GLN A 175 -17.93 -22.99 -13.19
CA GLN A 175 -16.47 -23.13 -13.23
C GLN A 175 -15.86 -22.26 -14.34
N HIS A 176 -16.41 -22.33 -15.56
CA HIS A 176 -15.91 -21.54 -16.69
C HIS A 176 -16.01 -20.03 -16.43
N GLN A 177 -17.13 -19.56 -15.88
CA GLN A 177 -17.30 -18.14 -15.53
C GLN A 177 -16.30 -17.68 -14.46
N ALA A 178 -16.10 -18.49 -13.41
CA ALA A 178 -15.12 -18.20 -12.37
C ALA A 178 -13.69 -18.18 -12.91
N ALA A 179 -13.33 -19.14 -13.78
CA ALA A 179 -12.03 -19.19 -14.44
C ALA A 179 -11.77 -17.92 -15.26
N MET A 180 -12.75 -17.50 -16.07
CA MET A 180 -12.64 -16.29 -16.91
C MET A 180 -12.40 -15.03 -16.08
N GLN A 181 -13.14 -14.86 -14.98
CA GLN A 181 -12.94 -13.74 -14.06
C GLN A 181 -11.56 -13.79 -13.42
N TYR A 182 -11.15 -14.96 -12.94
CA TYR A 182 -9.88 -15.13 -12.27
C TYR A 182 -8.69 -14.87 -13.20
N TYR A 183 -8.72 -15.43 -14.42
CA TYR A 183 -7.67 -15.24 -15.43
C TYR A 183 -7.58 -13.78 -15.86
N CYS A 184 -8.72 -13.11 -16.02
CA CYS A 184 -8.77 -11.69 -16.32
C CYS A 184 -8.11 -10.86 -15.22
N ALA A 185 -8.42 -11.14 -13.96
CA ALA A 185 -7.85 -10.45 -12.82
C ALA A 185 -6.33 -10.68 -12.71
N LEU A 186 -5.86 -11.91 -12.86
CA LEU A 186 -4.42 -12.24 -12.86
C LEU A 186 -3.67 -11.55 -14.01
N ASN A 187 -4.27 -11.49 -15.20
CA ASN A 187 -3.71 -10.74 -16.32
C ASN A 187 -3.64 -9.24 -16.00
N ALA A 188 -4.68 -8.66 -15.40
CA ALA A 188 -4.69 -7.27 -14.98
C ALA A 188 -3.62 -6.98 -13.92
N LEU A 189 -3.41 -7.91 -12.98
CA LEU A 189 -2.39 -7.82 -11.93
C LEU A 189 -0.98 -7.64 -12.51
N GLN A 190 -0.67 -8.29 -13.64
CA GLN A 190 0.63 -8.15 -14.30
C GLN A 190 0.94 -6.72 -14.75
N TYR A 191 -0.09 -5.93 -15.07
CA TYR A 191 0.06 -4.51 -15.38
C TYR A 191 0.05 -3.65 -14.10
N ARG A 192 -0.88 -3.94 -13.18
CA ARG A 192 -1.03 -3.19 -11.92
C ARG A 192 0.20 -3.30 -11.02
N LYS A 193 0.89 -4.45 -10.99
CA LYS A 193 2.07 -4.66 -10.12
C LYS A 193 3.17 -3.63 -10.33
N ARG A 194 3.39 -3.21 -11.58
CA ARG A 194 4.42 -2.22 -11.91
C ARG A 194 4.06 -0.84 -11.36
N ALA A 195 2.82 -0.41 -11.58
CA ALA A 195 2.33 0.87 -11.06
C ALA A 195 2.33 0.86 -9.52
N ALA A 196 1.82 -0.21 -8.92
CA ALA A 196 1.72 -0.36 -7.47
C ALA A 196 3.06 -0.24 -6.72
N VAL A 197 4.17 -0.67 -7.32
CA VAL A 197 5.50 -0.56 -6.70
C VAL A 197 6.16 0.78 -7.02
N LEU A 198 5.98 1.32 -8.23
CA LEU A 198 6.68 2.53 -8.66
C LEU A 198 6.01 3.83 -8.20
N GLU A 199 4.67 3.90 -8.19
CA GLU A 199 3.93 5.11 -7.84
C GLU A 199 4.20 5.57 -6.40
N PRO A 200 4.19 4.69 -5.37
CA PRO A 200 4.55 5.08 -4.00
C PRO A 200 5.95 5.66 -3.88
N MET A 201 6.92 5.07 -4.60
CA MET A 201 8.31 5.51 -4.56
C MET A 201 8.50 6.86 -5.26
N LEU A 202 7.76 7.09 -6.35
CA LEU A 202 7.73 8.39 -7.02
C LEU A 202 7.12 9.46 -6.10
N GLY A 203 6.00 9.14 -5.44
CA GLY A 203 5.35 10.01 -4.46
C GLY A 203 6.28 10.39 -3.31
N TYR A 204 6.93 9.39 -2.69
CA TYR A 204 7.94 9.57 -1.66
C TYR A 204 9.08 10.50 -2.11
N THR A 205 9.63 10.24 -3.30
CA THR A 205 10.80 11.00 -3.81
C THR A 205 10.45 12.45 -4.11
N HIS A 206 9.28 12.71 -4.70
CA HIS A 206 8.81 14.08 -4.92
C HIS A 206 8.57 14.82 -3.60
N ALA A 207 7.97 14.14 -2.61
CA ALA A 207 7.73 14.73 -1.30
C ALA A 207 9.05 15.14 -0.62
N GLN A 208 10.07 14.25 -0.67
CA GLN A 208 11.42 14.56 -0.19
C GLN A 208 12.03 15.78 -0.90
N ILE A 209 12.04 15.79 -2.23
CA ILE A 209 12.59 16.90 -3.00
C ILE A 209 11.93 18.23 -2.62
N ASN A 210 10.61 18.23 -2.46
CA ASN A 210 9.85 19.42 -2.10
C ASN A 210 10.19 19.93 -0.70
N VAL A 211 10.30 19.03 0.29
CA VAL A 211 10.66 19.43 1.67
C VAL A 211 12.07 20.02 1.71
N PHE A 212 13.03 19.42 0.99
CA PHE A 212 14.40 19.92 0.97
C PHE A 212 14.49 21.32 0.34
N LYS A 213 13.78 21.55 -0.77
CA LYS A 213 13.72 22.88 -1.40
C LYS A 213 13.16 23.93 -0.45
N LYS A 214 12.00 23.66 0.16
CA LYS A 214 11.37 24.57 1.12
C LYS A 214 12.24 24.79 2.36
N GLY A 215 12.86 23.72 2.87
CA GLY A 215 13.77 23.78 4.02
C GLY A 215 15.00 24.63 3.77
N MET A 216 15.65 24.51 2.60
CA MET A 216 16.80 25.36 2.26
C MET A 216 16.42 26.84 2.15
N GLU A 217 15.25 27.16 1.61
CA GLU A 217 14.75 28.53 1.57
C GLU A 217 14.48 29.09 2.99
N LEU A 218 14.02 28.24 3.90
CA LEU A 218 13.78 28.60 5.31
C LEU A 218 15.10 28.93 6.02
N VAL A 219 16.09 28.04 5.92
CA VAL A 219 17.39 28.16 6.62
C VAL A 219 18.18 29.35 6.09
N SER A 220 18.28 29.50 4.76
CA SER A 220 19.14 30.50 4.12
C SER A 220 18.69 31.96 4.29
N LYS A 221 17.39 32.21 4.57
CA LYS A 221 16.87 33.59 4.63
C LYS A 221 16.75 34.16 6.04
N LYS A 222 16.54 33.33 7.06
CA LYS A 222 16.17 33.78 8.41
C LYS A 222 17.04 33.22 9.53
N MET A 223 17.53 31.99 9.38
CA MET A 223 18.11 31.26 10.51
C MET A 223 19.60 31.59 10.71
N ASP A 224 20.38 31.72 9.63
CA ASP A 224 21.82 32.01 9.72
C ASP A 224 22.12 33.38 10.36
N SER A 225 21.34 34.41 10.05
CA SER A 225 21.50 35.74 10.64
C SER A 225 21.12 35.77 12.12
N PHE A 226 20.03 35.09 12.49
CA PHE A 226 19.60 34.95 13.88
C PHE A 226 20.63 34.16 14.71
N LEU A 227 21.10 33.01 14.23
CA LEU A 227 22.10 32.18 14.92
C LEU A 227 23.42 32.93 15.14
N SER A 228 23.83 33.75 14.16
CA SER A 228 25.02 34.61 14.29
C SER A 228 24.85 35.67 15.39
N SER A 229 23.65 36.26 15.51
CA SER A 229 23.32 37.22 16.56
C SER A 229 23.34 36.57 17.95
N VAL A 230 22.69 35.42 18.11
CA VAL A 230 22.64 34.68 19.39
C VAL A 230 24.04 34.23 19.81
N SER A 231 24.85 33.73 18.87
CA SER A 231 26.23 33.31 19.16
C SER A 231 27.09 34.48 19.66
N SER A 232 26.87 35.68 19.12
CA SER A 232 27.57 36.89 19.54
C SER A 232 27.12 37.37 20.93
N MET A 233 25.85 37.15 21.30
CA MET A 233 25.34 37.45 22.64
C MET A 233 25.96 36.54 23.71
N ASN A 234 26.11 35.25 23.43
CA ASN A 234 26.68 34.28 24.38
C ASN A 234 28.20 34.44 24.62
N GLN A 235 28.88 35.29 23.84
CA GLN A 235 30.31 35.58 24.00
C GLN A 235 30.60 36.84 24.83
N ARG A 236 29.56 37.57 25.26
CA ARG A 236 29.66 38.73 26.16
C ARG A 236 29.44 38.31 27.60
#